data_AF-A0A925VNX7-F1
#
_entry.id   AF-A0A925VNX7-F1
#
_cell.length_a   1.000
_cell.length_b   1.000
_cell.length_c   1.000
_cell.angle_alpha   90.00
_cell.angle_beta   90.00
_cell.angle_gamma   90.00
#
_symmetry.space_group_name_H-M   'P 1'
#
loop_
_entity.id
_entity.type
_entity.pdbx_description
1 polymer ?
#
loop_
_entity_poly.entity_id
_entity_poly.type
_entity_poly.pdbx_seq_one_letter_code
_entity_poly.pdbx_strand_id
1 'polypeptide(L)'
;MAVQQLFSLIKQSPTAALRLAELAELFAGMLTPDDLGEIVGALVQRGYLQAGRPGEWRAGPRLNALFDEQQRKQPAYSIFSNIQSSPARMIDIRDQHSGQVLASVDALWFDRDLVTLEGRPVNVEWSDGEALWVSSSGGESVAPPPIYRSASQLLSYELARLLPEQLGLPAGAAPLVAEPDGWRWFHWLGDLYGRAALDLLRYRVPAREAGPASLCLGLPEPLLPPVAWTVPQVEQYLRDSYRQYEPQLNLGPFQQFLPATLRRRAVVEQFDVARFLAAVAALQPLAASETLAAELDELLQR
;
A
#
# COMPACT_ATOMS: atom_id res chain seq x y z
N MET A 1 8.91 -4.20 8.99
CA MET A 1 10.35 -3.89 9.22
C MET A 1 11.05 -4.83 10.21
N ALA A 2 10.48 -5.13 11.39
CA ALA A 2 11.20 -5.89 12.44
C ALA A 2 11.74 -7.28 12.01
N VAL A 3 10.95 -8.06 11.27
CA VAL A 3 11.37 -9.39 10.77
C VAL A 3 12.55 -9.31 9.80
N GLN A 4 12.58 -8.28 8.95
CA GLN A 4 13.69 -8.08 8.01
C GLN A 4 14.99 -7.77 8.77
N GLN A 5 14.91 -6.90 9.77
CA GLN A 5 16.03 -6.55 10.64
C GLN A 5 16.54 -7.78 11.42
N LEU A 6 15.63 -8.60 11.98
CA LEU A 6 15.99 -9.87 12.62
C LEU A 6 16.79 -10.79 11.69
N PHE A 7 16.33 -10.96 10.44
CA PHE A 7 17.02 -11.79 9.46
C PHE A 7 18.37 -11.19 9.05
N SER A 8 18.43 -9.87 8.88
CA SER A 8 19.66 -9.14 8.55
C SER A 8 20.71 -9.29 9.66
N LEU A 9 20.31 -9.15 10.93
CA LEU A 9 21.18 -9.33 12.09
C LEU A 9 21.76 -10.74 12.18
N ILE A 10 20.97 -11.79 11.93
CA ILE A 10 21.49 -13.17 11.91
C ILE A 10 22.60 -13.31 10.87
N LYS A 11 22.40 -12.76 9.69
CA LYS A 11 23.35 -12.89 8.59
C LYS A 11 24.64 -12.10 8.83
N GLN A 12 24.55 -10.96 9.50
CA GLN A 12 25.68 -10.08 9.80
C GLN A 12 26.41 -10.46 11.10
N SER A 13 25.73 -11.15 12.02
CA SER A 13 26.29 -11.56 13.30
C SER A 13 27.44 -12.56 13.10
N PRO A 14 28.63 -12.32 13.69
CA PRO A 14 29.75 -13.26 13.62
C PRO A 14 29.43 -14.65 14.18
N THR A 15 28.48 -14.72 15.12
CA THR A 15 28.03 -15.96 15.74
C THR A 15 26.82 -16.58 15.06
N ALA A 16 26.27 -15.91 14.03
CA ALA A 16 25.03 -16.24 13.34
C ALA A 16 23.85 -16.51 14.30
N ALA A 17 23.81 -15.77 15.42
CA ALA A 17 22.83 -15.92 16.47
C ALA A 17 22.21 -14.58 16.87
N LEU A 18 20.95 -14.63 17.29
CA LEU A 18 20.18 -13.54 17.90
C LEU A 18 19.97 -13.79 19.38
N ARG A 19 20.02 -12.72 20.17
CA ARG A 19 19.67 -12.73 21.59
C ARG A 19 18.55 -11.74 21.87
N LEU A 20 17.61 -12.13 22.73
CA LEU A 20 16.43 -11.29 23.01
C LEU A 20 16.80 -9.94 23.64
N ALA A 21 17.84 -9.89 24.47
CA ALA A 21 18.31 -8.65 25.09
C ALA A 21 18.80 -7.62 24.04
N GLU A 22 19.60 -8.08 23.07
CA GLU A 22 20.10 -7.23 21.98
C GLU A 22 18.94 -6.74 21.09
N LEU A 23 17.93 -7.59 20.88
CA LEU A 23 16.72 -7.19 20.16
C LEU A 23 15.88 -6.17 20.93
N ALA A 24 15.75 -6.35 22.25
CA ALA A 24 15.00 -5.42 23.09
C ALA A 24 15.63 -4.02 23.08
N GLU A 25 16.96 -3.93 23.09
CA GLU A 25 17.68 -2.67 22.95
C GLU A 25 17.49 -2.05 21.56
N LEU A 26 17.62 -2.84 20.49
CA LEU A 26 17.47 -2.35 19.12
C LEU A 26 16.05 -1.82 18.81
N PHE A 27 15.03 -2.49 19.34
CA PHE A 27 13.63 -2.13 19.11
C PHE A 27 13.02 -1.31 20.25
N ALA A 28 13.85 -0.76 21.14
CA ALA A 28 13.38 0.06 22.26
C ALA A 28 12.49 1.21 21.77
N GLY A 29 11.31 1.34 22.38
CA GLY A 29 10.30 2.34 22.02
C GLY A 29 9.45 2.00 20.79
N MET A 30 9.77 0.94 20.05
CA MET A 30 8.98 0.46 18.91
C MET A 30 8.25 -0.86 19.18
N LEU A 31 8.91 -1.79 19.87
CA LEU A 31 8.35 -3.09 20.25
C LEU A 31 8.61 -3.35 21.73
N THR A 32 7.64 -4.00 22.38
CA THR A 32 7.83 -4.49 23.74
C THR A 32 8.64 -5.79 23.75
N PRO A 33 9.25 -6.18 24.88
CA PRO A 33 9.88 -7.48 25.02
C PRO A 33 8.93 -8.65 24.71
N ASP A 34 7.65 -8.51 25.05
CA ASP A 34 6.62 -9.49 24.77
C ASP A 34 6.33 -9.57 23.27
N ASP A 35 6.23 -8.43 22.57
CA ASP A 35 6.08 -8.40 21.11
C ASP A 35 7.24 -9.12 20.41
N LEU A 36 8.48 -8.88 20.87
CA LEU A 36 9.67 -9.54 20.34
C LEU A 36 9.62 -11.05 20.60
N GLY A 37 9.19 -11.46 21.80
CA GLY A 37 8.94 -12.86 22.14
C GLY A 37 7.92 -13.51 21.20
N GLU A 38 6.80 -12.85 20.91
CA GLU A 38 5.79 -13.33 19.96
C GLU A 38 6.35 -13.46 18.54
N ILE A 39 7.11 -12.46 18.06
CA ILE A 39 7.73 -12.50 16.73
C ILE A 39 8.70 -13.67 16.63
N VAL A 40 9.62 -13.80 17.59
CA VAL A 40 10.62 -14.88 17.61
C VAL A 40 9.92 -16.23 17.68
N GLY A 41 8.92 -16.38 18.56
CA GLY A 41 8.11 -17.60 18.67
C GLY A 41 7.42 -17.98 17.35
N ALA A 42 6.80 -17.01 16.68
CA ALA A 42 6.16 -17.24 15.38
C ALA A 42 7.17 -17.64 14.29
N LEU A 43 8.36 -17.03 14.27
CA LEU A 43 9.41 -17.38 13.31
C LEU A 43 10.01 -18.78 13.58
N VAL A 44 10.11 -19.19 14.84
CA VAL A 44 10.51 -20.55 15.21
C VAL A 44 9.48 -21.57 14.75
N GLN A 45 8.20 -21.35 15.05
CA GLN A 45 7.12 -22.25 14.62
C GLN A 45 7.05 -22.42 13.10
N ARG A 46 7.40 -21.37 12.35
CA ARG A 46 7.43 -21.38 10.89
C ARG A 46 8.73 -21.93 10.31
N GLY A 47 9.71 -22.32 11.13
CA GLY A 47 10.99 -22.90 10.69
C GLY A 47 12.01 -21.89 10.14
N TYR A 48 11.79 -20.58 10.35
CA TYR A 48 12.75 -19.54 9.99
C TYR A 48 13.83 -19.37 11.06
N LEU A 49 13.49 -19.58 12.33
CA LEU A 49 14.44 -19.60 13.44
C LEU A 49 14.46 -20.98 14.09
N GLN A 50 15.58 -21.31 14.74
CA GLN A 50 15.72 -22.49 15.58
C GLN A 50 16.45 -22.15 16.87
N ALA A 51 16.17 -22.88 17.95
CA ALA A 51 16.84 -22.69 19.22
C ALA A 51 18.34 -23.04 19.11
N GLY A 52 19.18 -22.17 19.66
CA GLY A 52 20.61 -22.39 19.83
C GLY A 52 20.95 -22.70 21.28
N ARG A 53 21.86 -21.91 21.87
CA ARG A 53 22.11 -21.93 23.31
C ARG A 53 20.90 -21.33 24.07
N PRO A 54 20.78 -21.54 25.38
CA PRO A 54 19.73 -20.89 26.17
C PRO A 54 19.70 -19.38 25.92
N GLY A 55 18.54 -18.86 25.48
CA GLY A 55 18.35 -17.44 25.13
C GLY A 55 18.90 -17.00 23.77
N GLU A 56 19.36 -17.95 22.94
CA GLU A 56 19.86 -17.69 21.58
C GLU A 56 19.01 -18.39 20.52
N TRP A 57 18.81 -17.71 19.39
CA TRP A 57 18.18 -18.26 18.19
C TRP A 57 19.11 -18.15 17.00
N ARG A 58 19.09 -19.15 16.12
CA ARG A 58 19.88 -19.21 14.88
C ARG A 58 18.96 -19.34 13.68
N ALA A 59 19.52 -19.14 12.48
CA ALA A 59 18.80 -19.41 11.24
C ALA A 59 18.33 -20.87 11.19
N GLY A 60 17.02 -21.05 10.99
CA GLY A 60 16.41 -22.33 10.69
C GLY A 60 16.49 -22.65 9.19
N PRO A 61 16.04 -23.84 8.78
CA PRO A 61 16.14 -24.30 7.39
C PRO A 61 15.51 -23.34 6.37
N ARG A 62 14.37 -22.71 6.70
CA ARG A 62 13.70 -21.79 5.78
C ARG A 62 14.41 -20.45 5.63
N LEU A 63 15.06 -19.96 6.69
CA LEU A 63 15.83 -18.73 6.61
C LEU A 63 17.14 -18.96 5.85
N ASN A 64 17.78 -20.12 6.01
CA ASN A 64 18.93 -20.50 5.19
C ASN A 64 18.55 -20.58 3.71
N ALA A 65 17.42 -21.22 3.38
CA ALA A 65 16.91 -21.24 2.01
C ALA A 65 16.67 -19.82 1.46
N LEU A 66 16.09 -18.92 2.25
CA LEU A 66 15.95 -17.51 1.87
C LEU A 66 17.31 -16.82 1.66
N PHE A 67 18.32 -17.10 2.49
CA PHE A 67 19.68 -16.56 2.31
C PHE A 67 20.34 -17.07 1.04
N ASP A 68 20.14 -18.34 0.69
CA ASP A 68 20.65 -18.94 -0.53
C ASP A 68 19.94 -18.34 -1.77
N GLU A 69 18.64 -18.10 -1.66
CA GLU A 69 17.86 -17.40 -2.70
C GLU A 69 18.34 -15.96 -2.92
N GLN A 70 18.89 -15.27 -1.91
CA GLN A 70 19.52 -13.94 -2.09
C GLN A 70 20.72 -13.97 -3.04
N GLN A 71 21.35 -15.12 -3.25
CA GLN A 71 22.50 -15.24 -4.15
C GLN A 71 22.09 -15.40 -5.62
N ARG A 72 20.79 -15.53 -5.90
CA ARG A 72 20.26 -15.58 -7.27
C ARG A 72 20.23 -14.19 -7.88
N LYS A 73 20.27 -14.12 -9.23
CA LYS A 73 20.22 -12.85 -9.99
C LYS A 73 18.95 -12.01 -9.67
N GLN A 74 17.86 -12.65 -9.24
CA GLN A 74 16.60 -12.02 -8.86
C GLN A 74 15.99 -12.72 -7.63
N PRO A 75 16.13 -12.17 -6.42
CA PRO A 75 15.54 -12.74 -5.21
C PRO A 75 14.09 -12.29 -5.00
N ALA A 76 13.21 -13.21 -4.57
CA ALA A 76 11.79 -12.91 -4.32
C ALA A 76 11.53 -11.96 -3.12
N TYR A 77 12.46 -11.90 -2.16
CA TYR A 77 12.37 -11.02 -0.99
C TYR A 77 13.76 -10.46 -0.68
N SER A 78 13.97 -9.15 -0.66
CA SER A 78 15.27 -8.61 -0.21
C SER A 78 15.38 -8.65 1.32
N ILE A 79 16.37 -9.37 1.85
CA ILE A 79 16.60 -9.50 3.30
C ILE A 79 17.50 -8.38 3.82
N PHE A 80 18.27 -7.74 2.95
CA PHE A 80 19.20 -6.68 3.31
C PHE A 80 18.55 -5.31 3.17
N SER A 81 18.46 -4.55 4.26
CA SER A 81 18.26 -3.11 4.23
C SER A 81 19.50 -2.46 4.84
N ASN A 82 20.53 -2.17 4.05
CA ASN A 82 21.63 -1.39 4.61
C ASN A 82 21.16 0.02 4.92
N ILE A 83 21.17 0.33 6.22
CA ILE A 83 21.07 1.65 6.82
C ILE A 83 22.33 2.42 6.42
N GLN A 84 22.27 3.05 5.25
CA GLN A 84 23.02 4.24 4.83
C GLN A 84 22.49 4.59 3.45
N SER A 85 21.63 5.61 3.37
CA SER A 85 21.46 6.51 2.22
C SER A 85 21.92 5.97 0.85
N SER A 86 21.25 4.93 0.35
CA SER A 86 21.21 4.63 -1.07
C SER A 86 19.74 4.50 -1.41
N PRO A 87 19.20 5.30 -2.35
CA PRO A 87 17.85 5.06 -2.85
C PRO A 87 17.79 3.59 -3.29
N ALA A 88 16.64 2.94 -3.09
CA ALA A 88 16.37 1.64 -3.71
C ALA A 88 16.92 1.68 -5.14
N ARG A 89 17.66 0.66 -5.59
CA ARG A 89 18.36 0.71 -6.89
C ARG A 89 17.32 1.02 -7.96
N MET A 90 17.26 2.28 -8.35
CA MET A 90 16.30 2.77 -9.31
C MET A 90 16.83 2.31 -10.66
N ILE A 91 16.02 1.55 -11.38
CA ILE A 91 16.33 1.15 -12.73
C ILE A 91 15.78 2.24 -13.64
N ASP A 92 16.66 2.85 -14.42
CA ASP A 92 16.25 3.79 -15.46
C ASP A 92 15.61 3.00 -16.60
N ILE A 93 14.39 3.34 -16.95
CA ILE A 93 13.75 2.86 -18.16
C ILE A 93 14.08 3.84 -19.27
N ARG A 94 14.76 3.36 -20.31
CA ARG A 94 15.26 4.16 -21.42
C ARG A 94 14.61 3.72 -22.71
N ASP A 95 14.24 4.69 -23.53
CA ASP A 95 13.84 4.43 -24.90
C ASP A 95 15.03 3.85 -25.68
N GLN A 96 14.82 2.73 -26.37
CA GLN A 96 15.90 2.01 -27.05
C GLN A 96 16.53 2.82 -28.20
N HIS A 97 15.74 3.64 -28.89
CA HIS A 97 16.18 4.33 -30.10
C HIS A 97 16.87 5.68 -29.79
N SER A 98 16.40 6.38 -28.76
CA SER A 98 16.90 7.70 -28.36
C SER A 98 17.82 7.67 -27.14
N GLY A 99 17.78 6.60 -26.34
CA GLY A 99 18.52 6.49 -25.07
C GLY A 99 17.99 7.41 -23.96
N GLN A 100 16.89 8.12 -24.19
CA GLN A 100 16.30 9.04 -23.23
C GLN A 100 15.67 8.27 -22.07
N VAL A 101 15.91 8.72 -20.83
CA VAL A 101 15.25 8.20 -19.63
C VAL A 101 13.78 8.62 -19.66
N LEU A 102 12.89 7.63 -19.71
CA LEU A 102 11.44 7.80 -19.69
C LEU A 102 10.90 7.80 -18.25
N ALA A 103 11.46 6.96 -17.39
CA ALA A 103 11.10 6.86 -15.97
C ALA A 103 12.24 6.18 -15.18
N SER A 104 12.21 6.32 -13.85
CA SER A 104 13.05 5.53 -12.95
C SER A 104 12.14 4.82 -11.95
N VAL A 105 12.31 3.51 -11.78
CA VAL A 105 11.44 2.71 -10.89
C VAL A 105 12.24 1.79 -10.01
N ASP A 106 11.64 1.34 -8.90
CA ASP A 106 12.26 0.37 -8.01
C ASP A 106 12.46 -0.98 -8.72
N ALA A 107 13.64 -1.58 -8.57
CA ALA A 107 13.97 -2.88 -9.13
C ALA A 107 12.98 -4.01 -8.77
N LEU A 108 12.22 -3.87 -7.67
CA LEU A 108 11.19 -4.82 -7.25
C LEU A 108 9.93 -4.82 -8.12
N TRP A 109 9.76 -3.86 -9.04
CA TRP A 109 8.60 -3.77 -9.94
C TRP A 109 8.64 -4.76 -11.11
N PHE A 110 9.74 -5.49 -11.31
CA PHE A 110 9.93 -6.31 -12.51
C PHE A 110 9.99 -7.81 -12.21
N ASP A 111 8.95 -8.52 -12.61
CA ASP A 111 8.89 -9.99 -12.65
C ASP A 111 8.31 -10.51 -13.98
N ARG A 112 8.22 -9.67 -15.05
CA ARG A 112 7.54 -10.01 -16.32
C ARG A 112 8.12 -9.31 -17.56
N ASP A 113 7.95 -9.97 -18.72
CA ASP A 113 8.42 -9.56 -20.06
C ASP A 113 7.71 -8.33 -20.67
N LEU A 114 6.66 -7.81 -20.01
CA LEU A 114 5.83 -6.72 -20.53
C LEU A 114 5.62 -5.68 -19.43
N VAL A 115 5.87 -4.41 -19.72
CA VAL A 115 5.81 -3.29 -18.77
C VAL A 115 4.84 -2.24 -19.30
N THR A 116 4.16 -1.51 -18.42
CA THR A 116 3.28 -0.40 -18.82
C THR A 116 3.81 0.91 -18.28
N LEU A 117 4.09 1.86 -19.18
CA LEU A 117 4.53 3.22 -18.86
C LEU A 117 3.42 4.20 -19.24
N GLU A 118 2.92 4.98 -18.27
CA GLU A 118 1.86 5.98 -18.50
C GLU A 118 0.63 5.39 -19.24
N GLY A 119 0.26 4.15 -18.94
CA GLY A 119 -0.86 3.45 -19.59
C GLY A 119 -0.55 2.86 -20.97
N ARG A 120 0.69 2.96 -21.47
CA ARG A 120 1.11 2.35 -22.75
C ARG A 120 1.94 1.09 -22.52
N PRO A 121 1.61 -0.03 -23.17
CA PRO A 121 2.45 -1.22 -23.12
C PRO A 121 3.78 -0.95 -23.85
N VAL A 122 4.87 -1.35 -23.22
CA VAL A 122 6.22 -1.33 -23.79
C VAL A 122 6.83 -2.73 -23.67
N ASN A 123 7.57 -3.13 -24.70
CA ASN A 123 8.29 -4.40 -24.69
C ASN A 123 9.66 -4.19 -24.06
N VAL A 124 10.06 -5.11 -23.17
CA VAL A 124 11.41 -5.14 -22.61
C VAL A 124 12.31 -5.88 -23.59
N GLU A 125 13.16 -5.14 -24.30
CA GLU A 125 14.07 -5.71 -25.30
C GLU A 125 15.36 -6.22 -24.64
N TRP A 126 15.85 -5.50 -23.62
CA TRP A 126 17.11 -5.80 -22.96
C TRP A 126 17.20 -5.20 -21.56
N SER A 127 17.94 -5.88 -20.67
CA SER A 127 18.22 -5.46 -19.30
C SER A 127 19.65 -5.83 -18.92
N ASP A 128 20.36 -4.92 -18.26
CA ASP A 128 21.70 -5.16 -17.70
C ASP A 128 21.73 -5.11 -16.15
N GLY A 129 20.57 -4.89 -15.53
CA GLY A 129 20.42 -4.76 -14.08
C GLY A 129 20.63 -3.34 -13.53
N GLU A 130 20.94 -2.36 -14.38
CA GLU A 130 21.02 -0.92 -14.05
C GLU A 130 20.07 -0.07 -14.90
N ALA A 131 19.84 -0.46 -16.15
CA ALA A 131 18.87 0.15 -17.04
C ALA A 131 18.07 -0.91 -17.80
N LEU A 132 16.87 -0.50 -18.23
CA LEU A 132 15.97 -1.26 -19.08
C LEU A 132 15.82 -0.52 -20.40
N TRP A 133 16.06 -1.21 -21.51
CA TRP A 133 15.79 -0.67 -22.84
C TRP A 133 14.46 -1.20 -23.32
N VAL A 134 13.55 -0.27 -23.60
CA VAL A 134 12.20 -0.59 -24.02
C VAL A 134 11.92 -0.05 -25.42
N SER A 135 11.13 -0.79 -26.19
CA SER A 135 10.60 -0.38 -27.48
C SER A 135 9.09 -0.17 -27.39
N SER A 136 8.57 0.80 -28.15
CA SER A 136 7.13 0.93 -28.32
C SER A 136 6.61 -0.30 -29.04
N SER A 137 5.54 -0.92 -28.52
CA SER A 137 4.95 -2.11 -29.15
C SER A 137 4.28 -1.71 -30.47
N GLY A 138 5.06 -1.65 -31.55
CA GLY A 138 4.58 -1.48 -32.91
C GLY A 138 4.06 -2.80 -33.45
N GLY A 139 2.81 -3.14 -33.17
CA GLY A 139 2.19 -4.32 -33.76
C GLY A 139 0.78 -4.57 -33.26
N GLU A 140 -0.15 -4.72 -34.21
CA GLU A 140 -1.50 -5.23 -34.02
C GLU A 140 -1.47 -6.58 -33.29
N SER A 141 -1.49 -6.55 -31.96
CA SER A 141 -1.73 -7.75 -31.17
C SER A 141 -3.23 -7.81 -30.86
N VAL A 142 -3.91 -8.72 -31.55
CA VAL A 142 -5.29 -9.17 -31.29
C VAL A 142 -5.36 -10.01 -29.98
N ALA A 143 -4.42 -9.82 -29.07
CA ALA A 143 -4.54 -10.33 -27.72
C ALA A 143 -5.54 -9.43 -26.97
N PRO A 144 -6.57 -9.98 -26.31
CA PRO A 144 -7.37 -9.18 -25.37
C PRO A 144 -6.38 -8.52 -24.41
N PRO A 145 -6.60 -7.23 -24.05
CA PRO A 145 -5.68 -6.50 -23.20
C PRO A 145 -5.38 -7.38 -21.99
N PRO A 146 -4.11 -7.66 -21.66
CA PRO A 146 -3.79 -8.38 -20.45
C PRO A 146 -4.50 -7.62 -19.33
N ILE A 147 -5.44 -8.29 -18.65
CA ILE A 147 -6.09 -7.75 -17.47
C ILE A 147 -4.99 -7.68 -16.41
N TYR A 148 -4.25 -6.59 -16.45
CA TYR A 148 -3.28 -6.22 -15.45
C TYR A 148 -4.06 -5.93 -14.18
N ARG A 149 -4.18 -6.95 -13.33
CA ARG A 149 -4.27 -6.74 -11.89
C ARG A 149 -2.85 -6.43 -11.41
N SER A 150 -2.34 -5.25 -11.73
CA SER A 150 -1.46 -4.61 -10.77
C SER A 150 -2.23 -4.57 -9.45
N ALA A 151 -1.56 -4.71 -8.30
CA ALA A 151 -2.16 -4.17 -7.09
C ALA A 151 -2.58 -2.75 -7.48
N SER A 152 -3.89 -2.50 -7.50
CA SER A 152 -4.52 -1.31 -8.07
C SER A 152 -3.65 -0.10 -7.80
N GLN A 153 -3.36 0.73 -8.81
CA GLN A 153 -2.70 2.02 -8.57
C GLN A 153 -3.67 2.81 -7.69
N LEU A 154 -3.49 2.70 -6.38
CA LEU A 154 -4.41 3.26 -5.42
C LEU A 154 -4.27 4.78 -5.50
N LEU A 155 -5.37 5.47 -5.76
CA LEU A 155 -5.42 6.91 -5.67
C LEU A 155 -5.19 7.29 -4.20
N SER A 156 -4.03 7.88 -3.93
CA SER A 156 -3.68 8.31 -2.58
C SER A 156 -4.56 9.48 -2.15
N TYR A 157 -4.77 9.63 -0.83
CA TYR A 157 -5.48 10.78 -0.28
C TYR A 157 -4.82 12.11 -0.68
N GLU A 158 -3.48 12.15 -0.77
CA GLU A 158 -2.73 13.33 -1.18
C GLU A 158 -3.03 13.78 -2.60
N LEU A 159 -3.22 12.83 -3.52
CA LEU A 159 -3.59 13.14 -4.90
C LEU A 159 -5.07 13.45 -5.01
N ALA A 160 -5.92 12.68 -4.35
CA ALA A 160 -7.37 12.87 -4.38
C ALA A 160 -7.79 14.27 -3.89
N ARG A 161 -7.12 14.80 -2.84
CA ARG A 161 -7.44 16.14 -2.30
C ARG A 161 -7.07 17.31 -3.21
N LEU A 162 -6.31 17.09 -4.28
CA LEU A 162 -5.96 18.12 -5.27
C LEU A 162 -7.05 18.29 -6.34
N LEU A 163 -7.88 17.26 -6.55
CA LEU A 163 -8.93 17.28 -7.58
C LEU A 163 -9.98 18.38 -7.39
N PRO A 164 -10.48 18.67 -6.17
CA PRO A 164 -11.47 19.74 -5.99
C PRO A 164 -10.96 21.10 -6.47
N GLU A 165 -9.70 21.43 -6.20
CA GLU A 165 -9.10 22.71 -6.61
C GLU A 165 -9.01 22.83 -8.14
N GLN A 166 -8.71 21.73 -8.84
CA GLN A 166 -8.71 21.70 -10.31
C GLN A 166 -10.10 21.92 -10.91
N LEU A 167 -11.16 21.60 -10.16
CA LEU A 167 -12.57 21.87 -10.49
C LEU A 167 -13.05 23.25 -9.98
N GLY A 168 -12.15 24.09 -9.46
CA GLY A 168 -12.51 25.41 -8.92
C GLY A 168 -13.32 25.35 -7.61
N LEU A 169 -13.33 24.22 -6.92
CA LEU A 169 -14.04 24.05 -5.65
C LEU A 169 -13.20 24.55 -4.46
N PRO A 170 -13.84 25.09 -3.40
CA PRO A 170 -13.12 25.47 -2.20
C PRO A 170 -12.55 24.25 -1.48
N ALA A 171 -11.50 24.47 -0.68
CA ALA A 171 -10.89 23.41 0.12
C ALA A 171 -11.93 22.75 1.04
N GLY A 172 -11.96 21.41 1.03
CA GLY A 172 -12.92 20.62 1.82
C GLY A 172 -14.31 20.50 1.20
N ALA A 173 -14.58 21.13 0.05
CA ALA A 173 -15.83 20.93 -0.70
C ALA A 173 -16.09 19.45 -0.96
N ALA A 174 -17.26 18.97 -0.56
CA ALA A 174 -17.70 17.61 -0.81
C ALA A 174 -19.05 17.61 -1.54
N PRO A 175 -19.07 17.79 -2.88
CA PRO A 175 -20.29 17.92 -3.66
C PRO A 175 -21.26 16.74 -3.48
N LEU A 176 -22.53 17.07 -3.37
CA LEU A 176 -23.67 16.16 -3.39
C LEU A 176 -24.44 16.37 -4.70
N VAL A 177 -24.42 15.37 -5.57
CA VAL A 177 -25.18 15.33 -6.82
C VAL A 177 -26.43 14.50 -6.59
N ALA A 178 -27.61 15.06 -6.88
CA ALA A 178 -28.85 14.32 -6.81
C ALA A 178 -28.95 13.32 -7.98
N GLU A 179 -29.36 12.10 -7.69
CA GLU A 179 -29.61 11.03 -8.67
C GLU A 179 -31.07 10.56 -8.57
N PRO A 180 -31.61 9.86 -9.59
CA PRO A 180 -32.97 9.31 -9.52
C PRO A 180 -33.22 8.43 -8.29
N ASP A 181 -32.22 7.67 -7.86
CA ASP A 181 -32.32 6.68 -6.77
C ASP A 181 -31.53 7.10 -5.51
N GLY A 182 -31.19 8.39 -5.36
CA GLY A 182 -30.50 8.88 -4.18
C GLY A 182 -29.54 10.03 -4.47
N TRP A 183 -28.35 9.95 -3.90
CA TRP A 183 -27.33 10.99 -3.93
C TRP A 183 -25.96 10.40 -4.18
N ARG A 184 -25.14 11.11 -4.95
CA ARG A 184 -23.72 10.82 -5.11
C ARG A 184 -22.91 11.85 -4.33
N TRP A 185 -22.09 11.38 -3.41
CA TRP A 185 -21.26 12.20 -2.54
C TRP A 185 -19.79 12.08 -2.90
N PHE A 186 -19.20 13.16 -3.43
CA PHE A 186 -17.79 13.23 -3.79
C PHE A 186 -16.95 13.63 -2.58
N HIS A 187 -16.15 12.70 -2.07
CA HIS A 187 -15.47 12.84 -0.77
C HIS A 187 -13.95 13.04 -0.89
N TRP A 188 -13.34 12.75 -2.05
CA TRP A 188 -11.92 13.07 -2.32
C TRP A 188 -10.92 12.44 -1.32
N LEU A 189 -11.30 11.31 -0.72
CA LEU A 189 -10.49 10.67 0.33
C LEU A 189 -9.41 9.73 -0.25
N GLY A 190 -9.45 9.47 -1.56
CA GLY A 190 -8.65 8.42 -2.19
C GLY A 190 -9.16 7.02 -1.82
N ASP A 191 -8.51 5.98 -2.33
CA ASP A 191 -9.01 4.61 -2.22
C ASP A 191 -9.02 4.09 -0.77
N LEU A 192 -7.93 4.28 -0.05
CA LEU A 192 -7.76 3.75 1.31
C LEU A 192 -8.80 4.31 2.28
N TYR A 193 -8.90 5.64 2.34
CA TYR A 193 -9.83 6.33 3.24
C TYR A 193 -11.26 6.33 2.70
N GLY A 194 -11.45 6.38 1.39
CA GLY A 194 -12.77 6.23 0.76
C GLY A 194 -13.39 4.89 1.08
N ARG A 195 -12.61 3.81 1.02
CA ARG A 195 -13.09 2.48 1.40
C ARG A 195 -13.46 2.38 2.88
N ALA A 196 -12.64 2.94 3.77
CA ALA A 196 -12.94 2.99 5.19
C ALA A 196 -14.22 3.81 5.47
N ALA A 197 -14.37 4.96 4.81
CA ALA A 197 -15.57 5.79 4.92
C ALA A 197 -16.82 5.04 4.45
N LEU A 198 -16.77 4.36 3.30
CA LEU A 198 -17.87 3.54 2.79
C LEU A 198 -18.29 2.45 3.79
N ASP A 199 -17.33 1.67 4.26
CA ASP A 199 -17.62 0.56 5.17
C ASP A 199 -18.12 1.05 6.54
N LEU A 200 -17.58 2.15 7.05
CA LEU A 200 -18.07 2.77 8.28
C LEU A 200 -19.45 3.43 8.13
N LEU A 201 -19.77 3.98 6.94
CA LEU A 201 -21.09 4.53 6.63
C LEU A 201 -22.17 3.47 6.55
N ARG A 202 -21.83 2.26 6.08
CA ARG A 202 -22.76 1.12 5.97
C ARG A 202 -23.39 0.69 7.29
N TYR A 203 -22.79 1.06 8.42
CA TYR A 203 -23.40 0.84 9.74
C TYR A 203 -24.53 1.84 10.06
N ARG A 204 -24.69 2.92 9.30
CA ARG A 204 -25.69 3.97 9.51
C ARG A 204 -26.68 4.10 8.36
N VAL A 205 -26.19 4.02 7.13
CA VAL A 205 -26.97 4.18 5.91
C VAL A 205 -26.56 3.12 4.88
N PRO A 206 -27.45 2.68 3.98
CA PRO A 206 -27.11 1.75 2.90
C PRO A 206 -26.22 2.39 1.83
N ALA A 207 -25.03 2.84 2.21
CA ALA A 207 -24.04 3.42 1.31
C ALA A 207 -23.48 2.36 0.34
N ARG A 208 -23.33 2.77 -0.92
CA ARG A 208 -22.78 1.96 -2.00
C ARG A 208 -21.57 2.65 -2.61
N GLU A 209 -20.73 1.86 -3.25
CA GLU A 209 -19.68 2.39 -4.12
C GLU A 209 -20.35 3.04 -5.34
N ALA A 210 -19.89 4.23 -5.74
CA ALA A 210 -20.41 4.93 -6.90
C ALA A 210 -19.22 5.35 -7.76
N GLY A 211 -19.02 4.67 -8.89
CA GLY A 211 -17.99 5.03 -9.87
C GLY A 211 -16.58 4.46 -9.61
N PRO A 212 -15.68 4.61 -10.59
CA PRO A 212 -14.30 4.16 -10.51
C PRO A 212 -13.45 5.03 -9.56
N ALA A 213 -12.34 4.48 -9.07
CA ALA A 213 -11.31 5.16 -8.25
C ALA A 213 -11.74 5.67 -6.86
N SER A 214 -12.82 5.12 -6.29
CA SER A 214 -13.29 5.40 -4.92
C SER A 214 -13.36 6.90 -4.58
N LEU A 215 -13.71 7.76 -5.54
CA LEU A 215 -13.79 9.21 -5.34
C LEU A 215 -15.13 9.68 -4.76
N CYS A 216 -16.17 8.87 -4.96
CA CYS A 216 -17.50 9.17 -4.49
C CYS A 216 -18.26 7.92 -4.03
N LEU A 217 -19.25 8.15 -3.17
CA LEU A 217 -20.14 7.13 -2.63
C LEU A 217 -21.58 7.43 -3.04
N GLY A 218 -22.36 6.38 -3.28
CA GLY A 218 -23.80 6.46 -3.45
C GLY A 218 -24.49 6.37 -2.09
N LEU A 219 -25.44 7.26 -1.84
CA LEU A 219 -26.20 7.38 -0.60
C LEU A 219 -27.71 7.42 -0.93
N PRO A 220 -28.59 6.87 -0.08
CA PRO A 220 -30.03 6.99 -0.29
C PRO A 220 -30.56 8.40 -0.01
N GLU A 221 -29.89 9.13 0.88
CA GLU A 221 -30.28 10.43 1.42
C GLU A 221 -29.05 11.33 1.51
N PRO A 222 -29.20 12.66 1.45
CA PRO A 222 -28.06 13.57 1.52
C PRO A 222 -27.47 13.56 2.93
N LEU A 223 -26.14 13.58 3.01
CA LEU A 223 -25.43 13.42 4.28
C LEU A 223 -25.30 14.76 5.00
N LEU A 224 -26.33 15.12 5.78
CA LEU A 224 -26.40 16.36 6.55
C LEU A 224 -26.92 16.07 7.97
N PRO A 225 -26.12 16.26 9.04
CA PRO A 225 -24.75 16.80 9.12
C PRO A 225 -23.64 15.78 8.75
N PRO A 226 -22.36 16.23 8.64
CA PRO A 226 -21.23 15.35 8.37
C PRO A 226 -21.12 14.19 9.38
N VAL A 227 -20.66 13.02 8.92
CA VAL A 227 -20.48 11.88 9.82
C VAL A 227 -19.30 12.11 10.75
N ALA A 228 -19.56 12.00 12.04
CA ALA A 228 -18.54 11.92 13.08
C ALA A 228 -18.32 10.47 13.52
N TRP A 229 -17.09 10.00 13.39
CA TRP A 229 -16.58 8.77 13.99
C TRP A 229 -15.54 9.11 15.07
N THR A 230 -15.38 8.20 16.03
CA THR A 230 -14.38 8.32 17.08
C THR A 230 -13.16 7.46 16.78
N VAL A 231 -12.00 7.80 17.35
CA VAL A 231 -10.77 6.98 17.23
C VAL A 231 -11.04 5.50 17.58
N PRO A 232 -11.68 5.16 18.73
CA PRO A 232 -11.94 3.77 19.07
C PRO A 232 -12.82 3.02 18.06
N GLN A 233 -13.78 3.70 17.44
CA GLN A 233 -14.64 3.09 16.42
C GLN A 233 -13.84 2.72 15.16
N VAL A 234 -13.00 3.65 14.68
CA VAL A 234 -12.18 3.41 13.49
C VAL A 234 -11.10 2.37 13.77
N GLU A 235 -10.42 2.43 14.91
CA GLU A 235 -9.43 1.42 15.30
C GLU A 235 -10.05 0.03 15.41
N GLN A 236 -11.22 -0.10 16.02
CA GLN A 236 -11.90 -1.38 16.15
C GLN A 236 -12.27 -1.94 14.77
N TYR A 237 -12.84 -1.11 13.90
CA TYR A 237 -13.15 -1.47 12.52
C TYR A 237 -11.89 -1.96 11.78
N LEU A 238 -10.77 -1.22 11.86
CA LEU A 238 -9.52 -1.61 11.21
C LEU A 238 -8.96 -2.93 11.76
N ARG A 239 -9.07 -3.19 13.07
CA ARG A 239 -8.65 -4.46 13.68
C ARG A 239 -9.46 -5.64 13.15
N ASP A 240 -10.77 -5.45 12.95
CA ASP A 240 -11.67 -6.48 12.47
C ASP A 240 -11.52 -6.71 10.95
N SER A 241 -11.23 -5.66 10.19
CA SER A 241 -11.09 -5.67 8.73
C SER A 241 -9.65 -5.67 8.22
N TYR A 242 -8.65 -5.86 9.08
CA TYR A 242 -7.23 -5.60 8.77
C TYR A 242 -6.71 -6.30 7.50
N ARG A 243 -7.20 -7.50 7.19
CA ARG A 243 -6.78 -8.29 6.01
C ARG A 243 -7.10 -7.59 4.68
N GLN A 244 -8.16 -6.78 4.67
CA GLN A 244 -8.56 -6.01 3.48
C GLN A 244 -7.60 -4.84 3.22
N TYR A 245 -7.05 -4.27 4.28
CA TYR A 245 -6.18 -3.09 4.24
C TYR A 245 -4.70 -3.43 4.10
N GLU A 246 -4.29 -4.61 4.55
CA GLU A 246 -2.91 -5.08 4.46
C GLU A 246 -2.28 -4.99 3.05
N PRO A 247 -2.96 -5.35 1.93
CA PRO A 247 -2.37 -5.19 0.60
C PRO A 247 -2.40 -3.75 0.07
N GLN A 248 -3.11 -2.84 0.74
CA GLN A 248 -3.27 -1.43 0.33
C GLN A 248 -2.26 -0.50 1.01
N LEU A 249 -1.57 -1.02 2.03
CA LEU A 249 -0.64 -0.27 2.86
C LEU A 249 0.79 -0.72 2.58
N ASN A 250 1.73 0.23 2.63
CA ASN A 250 3.15 -0.08 2.50
C ASN A 250 3.73 -0.66 3.82
N LEU A 251 3.36 -1.90 4.13
CA LEU A 251 3.77 -2.60 5.37
C LEU A 251 5.08 -3.39 5.21
N GLY A 252 5.60 -3.43 3.99
CA GLY A 252 6.81 -4.15 3.63
C GLY A 252 6.63 -5.66 3.42
N PRO A 253 7.59 -6.30 2.74
CA PRO A 253 7.46 -7.69 2.26
C PRO A 253 7.34 -8.74 3.37
N PHE A 254 7.84 -8.43 4.57
CA PHE A 254 7.87 -9.35 5.70
C PHE A 254 6.67 -9.22 6.64
N GLN A 255 5.69 -8.36 6.33
CA GLN A 255 4.50 -8.14 7.16
C GLN A 255 3.76 -9.44 7.49
N GLN A 256 3.61 -10.33 6.51
CA GLN A 256 2.96 -11.64 6.68
C GLN A 256 3.65 -12.56 7.70
N PHE A 257 4.93 -12.32 8.03
CA PHE A 257 5.68 -13.10 9.01
C PHE A 257 5.41 -12.70 10.46
N LEU A 258 4.78 -11.55 10.68
CA LEU A 258 4.38 -11.11 12.02
C LEU A 258 3.23 -11.98 12.58
N PRO A 259 3.17 -12.12 13.92
CA PRO A 259 1.98 -12.56 14.64
C PRO A 259 0.73 -11.74 14.26
N ALA A 260 -0.45 -12.35 14.32
CA ALA A 260 -1.69 -11.70 13.89
C ALA A 260 -2.01 -10.41 14.68
N THR A 261 -1.71 -10.39 15.97
CA THR A 261 -1.80 -9.24 16.88
C THR A 261 -0.99 -8.06 16.35
N LEU A 262 0.28 -8.29 16.03
CA LEU A 262 1.20 -7.29 15.49
C LEU A 262 0.87 -6.87 14.06
N ARG A 263 0.35 -7.80 13.23
CA ARG A 263 -0.13 -7.45 11.89
C ARG A 263 -1.28 -6.45 11.95
N ARG A 264 -2.26 -6.68 12.82
CA ARG A 264 -3.38 -5.76 13.04
C ARG A 264 -2.90 -4.41 13.55
N ARG A 265 -1.99 -4.41 14.53
CA ARG A 265 -1.42 -3.18 15.09
C ARG A 265 -0.73 -2.34 14.00
N ALA A 266 0.12 -2.95 13.19
CA ALA A 266 0.79 -2.28 12.09
C ALA A 266 -0.17 -1.70 11.03
N VAL A 267 -1.28 -2.39 10.73
CA VAL A 267 -2.33 -1.85 9.85
C VAL A 267 -2.96 -0.59 10.45
N VAL A 268 -3.32 -0.63 11.74
CA VAL A 268 -3.93 0.53 12.42
C VAL A 268 -2.96 1.71 12.48
N GLU A 269 -1.69 1.47 12.81
CA GLU A 269 -0.64 2.49 12.85
C GLU A 269 -0.39 3.12 11.47
N GLN A 270 -0.21 2.30 10.42
CA GLN A 270 0.09 2.77 9.06
C GLN A 270 -1.10 3.45 8.38
N PHE A 271 -2.33 3.11 8.77
CA PHE A 271 -3.54 3.76 8.26
C PHE A 271 -3.64 5.24 8.68
N ASP A 272 -3.06 5.62 9.82
CA ASP A 272 -3.15 6.97 10.40
C ASP A 272 -4.61 7.41 10.65
N VAL A 273 -5.20 6.84 11.70
CA VAL A 273 -6.60 7.09 12.11
C VAL A 273 -6.84 8.57 12.40
N ALA A 274 -5.87 9.28 13.00
CA ALA A 274 -6.01 10.69 13.32
C ALA A 274 -6.17 11.52 12.05
N ARG A 275 -5.33 11.24 11.04
CA ARG A 275 -5.42 11.89 9.74
C ARG A 275 -6.70 11.56 9.00
N PHE A 276 -7.15 10.30 9.01
CA PHE A 276 -8.44 9.92 8.43
C PHE A 276 -9.60 10.73 9.03
N LEU A 277 -9.67 10.82 10.36
CA LEU A 277 -10.73 11.57 11.04
C LEU A 277 -10.68 13.07 10.73
N ALA A 278 -9.47 13.65 10.68
CA ALA A 278 -9.29 15.04 10.27
C ALA A 278 -9.74 15.27 8.82
N ALA A 279 -9.41 14.35 7.91
CA ALA A 279 -9.83 14.42 6.51
C ALA A 279 -11.36 14.40 6.37
N VAL A 280 -12.03 13.48 7.08
CA VAL A 280 -13.50 13.37 7.08
C VAL A 280 -14.15 14.62 7.69
N ALA A 281 -13.62 15.10 8.83
CA ALA A 281 -14.15 16.29 9.49
C ALA A 281 -13.99 17.57 8.67
N ALA A 282 -13.00 17.62 7.76
CA ALA A 282 -12.79 18.73 6.85
C ALA A 282 -13.77 18.74 5.66
N LEU A 283 -14.50 17.65 5.41
CA LEU A 283 -15.48 17.58 4.33
C LEU A 283 -16.71 18.43 4.64
N GLN A 284 -17.05 19.30 3.70
CA GLN A 284 -18.19 20.21 3.75
C GLN A 284 -19.18 19.80 2.65
N PRO A 285 -20.23 19.04 2.99
CA PRO A 285 -21.25 18.67 2.03
C PRO A 285 -21.92 19.91 1.44
N LEU A 286 -21.97 20.01 0.11
CA LEU A 286 -22.62 21.10 -0.60
C LEU A 286 -23.42 20.55 -1.78
N ALA A 287 -24.62 21.10 -2.02
CA ALA A 287 -25.40 20.72 -3.19
C ALA A 287 -24.69 21.17 -4.47
N ALA A 288 -24.44 20.26 -5.39
CA ALA A 288 -23.82 20.57 -6.67
C ALA A 288 -24.81 21.33 -7.58
N SER A 289 -24.32 22.34 -8.31
CA SER A 289 -25.07 22.92 -9.43
C SER A 289 -25.14 21.92 -10.58
N GLU A 290 -26.09 22.12 -11.51
CA GLU A 290 -26.20 21.27 -12.71
C GLU A 290 -24.90 21.26 -13.53
N THR A 291 -24.22 22.41 -13.63
CA THR A 291 -22.93 22.52 -14.32
C THR A 291 -21.85 21.69 -13.63
N LEU A 292 -21.72 21.81 -12.31
CA LEU A 292 -20.74 21.03 -11.54
C LEU A 292 -21.04 19.54 -11.59
N ALA A 293 -22.32 19.16 -11.53
CA ALA A 293 -22.73 17.76 -11.66
C ALA A 293 -22.28 17.14 -12.99
N ALA A 294 -22.42 17.88 -14.10
CA ALA A 294 -21.96 17.43 -15.41
C ALA A 294 -20.42 17.28 -15.49
N GLU A 295 -19.66 18.22 -14.91
CA GLU A 295 -18.19 18.13 -14.84
C GLU A 295 -17.72 16.93 -14.01
N LEU A 296 -18.40 16.67 -12.90
CA LEU A 296 -18.14 15.53 -12.03
C LEU A 296 -18.49 14.18 -12.69
N ASP A 297 -19.54 14.13 -13.51
CA ASP A 297 -19.87 12.97 -14.33
C ASP A 297 -18.79 12.70 -15.39
N GLU A 298 -18.27 13.76 -16.04
CA GLU A 298 -17.18 13.62 -17.01
C GLU A 298 -15.90 13.10 -16.35
N LEU A 299 -15.58 13.56 -15.13
CA LEU A 299 -14.41 13.08 -14.38
C LEU A 299 -14.43 11.56 -14.17
N LEU A 300 -15.60 10.96 -13.94
CA LEU A 300 -15.74 9.52 -13.69
C LEU A 300 -15.72 8.67 -14.96
N GLN A 301 -15.82 9.29 -16.15
CA GLN A 301 -15.78 8.60 -17.45
C GLN A 301 -14.36 8.54 -18.05
N ARG A 302 -13.41 9.28 -17.49
CA ARG A 302 -12.00 9.31 -17.91
C ARG A 302 -11.20 8.21 -17.22
#